data_AF-A0AAD6SQ84-F1
#
_entry.id   AF-A0AAD6SQ84-F1
#
_cell.length_a   1.000
_cell.length_b   1.000
_cell.length_c   1.000
_cell.angle_alpha   90.00
_cell.angle_beta   90.00
_cell.angle_gamma   90.00
#
_symmetry.space_group_name_H-M   'P 1'
#
loop_
_entity.id
_entity.type
_entity.pdbx_description
1 polymer ?
#
loop_
_entity_poly.entity_id
_entity_poly.type
_entity_poly.pdbx_seq_one_letter_code
_entity_poly.pdbx_strand_id
1 'polypeptide(L)'
;YDITHGFGFKWKKLFHELEANHGLVPMLPAHIWLLHHLFLPRINDNTQEWAQAWNLHDLQICSKGKRSPRDIFFFSMLQDGPRSLERITAPVDKQVEHPMTYGIDWDVADNPTLMHHHLLQHLQEWEDHNPFAPGLETLSKVPCDAPDSSVEQIEYLDRKLVVVIDTTSCSMNMRKLVWQEAFRICNTLYQ
;
A
#
# COMPACT_ATOMS: atom_id res chain seq x y z
N TYR A 1 11.23 6.50 4.40
CA TYR A 1 11.77 7.72 3.77
C TYR A 1 11.95 7.55 2.26
N ASP A 2 12.47 6.41 1.79
CA ASP A 2 12.79 6.19 0.37
C ASP A 2 11.54 6.05 -0.55
N ILE A 3 10.54 5.27 -0.13
CA ILE A 3 9.25 5.12 -0.86
C ILE A 3 8.53 6.47 -1.01
N THR A 4 8.49 7.25 0.07
CA THR A 4 7.84 8.56 0.09
C THR A 4 8.54 9.57 -0.80
N HIS A 5 9.87 9.55 -0.86
CA HIS A 5 10.66 10.50 -1.65
C HIS A 5 10.79 10.09 -3.13
N GLY A 6 11.01 8.81 -3.43
CA GLY A 6 11.22 8.31 -4.78
C GLY A 6 9.94 8.04 -5.57
N PHE A 7 8.85 7.67 -4.90
CA PHE A 7 7.60 7.27 -5.54
C PHE A 7 6.38 8.09 -5.10
N GLY A 8 6.20 8.29 -3.79
CA GLY A 8 4.98 8.90 -3.25
C GLY A 8 4.86 10.39 -3.57
N PHE A 9 5.97 11.12 -3.56
CA PHE A 9 5.98 12.58 -3.71
C PHE A 9 5.40 13.06 -5.05
N LYS A 10 5.69 12.38 -6.16
CA LYS A 10 5.19 12.76 -7.50
C LYS A 10 3.66 12.65 -7.59
N TRP A 11 3.08 11.59 -7.03
CA TRP A 11 1.63 11.37 -7.01
C TRP A 11 0.93 12.31 -6.02
N LYS A 12 1.54 12.51 -4.84
CA LYS A 12 1.06 13.49 -3.88
C LYS A 12 0.97 14.89 -4.51
N LYS A 13 2.03 15.33 -5.19
CA LYS A 13 2.06 16.63 -5.87
C LYS A 13 0.96 16.73 -6.93
N LEU A 14 0.79 15.70 -7.76
CA LEU A 14 -0.28 15.67 -8.75
C LEU A 14 -1.66 15.84 -8.10
N PHE A 15 -1.98 15.07 -7.06
CA PHE A 15 -3.29 15.15 -6.40
C PHE A 15 -3.53 16.50 -5.70
N HIS A 16 -2.50 17.09 -5.09
CA HIS A 16 -2.61 18.45 -4.55
C HIS A 16 -2.85 19.48 -5.65
N GLU A 17 -2.21 19.34 -6.81
CA GLU A 17 -2.46 20.23 -7.95
C GLU A 17 -3.87 20.07 -8.52
N LEU A 18 -4.40 18.83 -8.54
CA LEU A 18 -5.77 18.54 -8.99
C LEU A 18 -6.81 19.14 -8.03
N GLU A 19 -6.57 19.05 -6.72
CA GLU A 19 -7.43 19.66 -5.69
C GLU A 19 -7.43 21.18 -5.80
N ALA A 20 -6.25 21.79 -5.94
CA ALA A 20 -6.12 23.24 -5.98
C ALA A 20 -6.65 23.88 -7.28
N ASN A 21 -6.51 23.21 -8.43
CA ASN A 21 -6.72 23.85 -9.73
C ASN A 21 -7.70 23.14 -10.68
N HIS A 22 -8.10 21.88 -10.42
CA HIS A 22 -8.86 21.05 -11.37
C HIS A 22 -10.12 20.42 -10.75
N GLY A 23 -10.63 21.01 -9.67
CA GLY A 23 -11.94 20.67 -9.10
C GLY A 23 -12.02 19.30 -8.41
N LEU A 24 -10.88 18.66 -8.09
CA LEU A 24 -10.88 17.44 -7.31
C LEU A 24 -11.36 17.74 -5.87
N VAL A 25 -12.43 17.08 -5.43
CA VAL A 25 -12.92 17.15 -4.04
C VAL A 25 -12.67 15.81 -3.37
N PRO A 26 -11.68 15.70 -2.45
CA PRO A 26 -11.32 14.42 -1.81
C PRO A 26 -12.44 13.81 -0.95
N MET A 27 -13.41 14.63 -0.54
CA MET A 27 -14.55 14.20 0.27
C MET A 27 -15.66 13.54 -0.54
N LEU A 28 -15.63 13.64 -1.88
CA LEU A 28 -16.65 13.04 -2.75
C LEU A 28 -16.22 11.62 -3.17
N PRO A 29 -16.98 10.56 -2.78
CA PRO A 29 -16.65 9.18 -3.15
C PRO A 29 -16.56 8.98 -4.67
N ALA A 30 -17.39 9.68 -5.45
CA ALA A 30 -17.35 9.64 -6.91
C ALA A 30 -15.99 10.12 -7.49
N HIS A 31 -15.39 11.15 -6.90
CA HIS A 31 -14.09 11.66 -7.33
C HIS A 31 -12.96 10.69 -6.94
N ILE A 32 -13.04 10.10 -5.74
CA ILE A 32 -12.08 9.09 -5.30
C ILE A 32 -12.17 7.84 -6.19
N TRP A 33 -13.38 7.40 -6.53
CA TRP A 33 -13.60 6.31 -7.46
C TRP A 33 -12.98 6.62 -8.84
N LEU A 34 -13.21 7.82 -9.38
CA LEU A 34 -12.63 8.21 -10.66
C LEU A 34 -11.10 8.25 -10.61
N LEU A 35 -10.51 8.73 -9.51
CA LEU A 35 -9.06 8.66 -9.31
C LEU A 35 -8.56 7.21 -9.28
N HIS A 36 -9.25 6.32 -8.60
CA HIS A 36 -8.89 4.90 -8.56
C HIS A 36 -8.99 4.28 -9.95
N HIS A 37 -10.10 4.49 -10.66
CA HIS A 37 -10.30 3.97 -12.01
C HIS A 37 -9.19 4.42 -12.98
N LEU A 38 -8.85 5.71 -12.98
CA LEU A 38 -7.87 6.27 -13.91
C LEU A 38 -6.42 5.96 -13.52
N PHE A 39 -6.09 6.04 -12.22
CA PHE A 39 -4.70 6.09 -11.78
C PHE A 39 -4.25 4.89 -10.95
N LEU A 40 -5.14 4.12 -10.32
CA LEU A 40 -4.73 2.99 -9.49
C LEU A 40 -3.94 1.92 -10.28
N PRO A 41 -4.34 1.51 -11.50
CA PRO A 41 -3.53 0.60 -12.30
C PRO A 41 -2.12 1.16 -12.57
N ARG A 42 -2.03 2.47 -12.87
CA ARG A 42 -0.75 3.13 -13.14
C ARG A 42 0.09 3.31 -11.89
N ILE A 43 -0.51 3.55 -10.73
CA ILE A 43 0.17 3.60 -9.44
C ILE A 43 0.81 2.23 -9.20
N ASN A 44 0.05 1.14 -9.33
CA ASN A 44 0.53 -0.22 -9.16
C ASN A 44 1.69 -0.57 -10.09
N ASP A 45 1.59 -0.25 -11.39
CA ASP A 45 2.66 -0.45 -12.36
C ASP A 45 3.96 0.25 -11.92
N ASN A 46 3.85 1.53 -11.57
CA ASN A 46 4.99 2.32 -11.11
C ASN A 46 5.55 1.82 -9.76
N THR A 47 4.71 1.30 -8.87
CA THR A 47 5.14 0.71 -7.58
C THR A 47 5.91 -0.58 -7.83
N GLN A 48 5.45 -1.40 -8.77
CA GLN A 48 6.11 -2.63 -9.16
C GLN A 48 7.48 -2.36 -9.80
N GLU A 49 7.56 -1.39 -10.72
CA GLU A 49 8.82 -0.96 -11.33
C GLU A 49 9.80 -0.42 -10.27
N TRP A 50 9.32 0.41 -9.34
CA TRP A 50 10.13 0.91 -8.24
C TRP A 50 10.63 -0.22 -7.34
N ALA A 51 9.76 -1.19 -7.00
CA ALA A 51 10.15 -2.34 -6.18
C ALA A 51 11.22 -3.19 -6.88
N GLN A 52 11.12 -3.40 -8.19
CA GLN A 52 12.14 -4.10 -8.97
C GLN A 52 13.47 -3.34 -8.97
N ALA A 53 13.44 -2.04 -9.25
CA ALA A 53 14.64 -1.19 -9.24
C ALA A 53 15.30 -1.17 -7.86
N TRP A 54 14.50 -1.05 -6.80
CA TRP A 54 14.98 -1.08 -5.43
C TRP A 54 15.56 -2.46 -5.06
N ASN A 55 14.96 -3.57 -5.48
CA ASN A 55 15.53 -4.89 -5.20
C ASN A 55 16.88 -5.13 -5.90
N LEU A 56 17.18 -4.40 -6.98
CA LEU A 56 18.41 -4.53 -7.76
C LEU A 56 19.48 -3.49 -7.39
N HIS A 57 19.14 -2.39 -6.72
CA HIS A 57 20.12 -1.34 -6.43
C HIS A 57 21.11 -1.75 -5.34
N ASP A 58 22.36 -1.34 -5.45
CA ASP A 58 23.38 -1.64 -4.46
C ASP A 58 23.20 -0.82 -3.18
N LEU A 59 23.04 -1.52 -2.05
CA LEU A 59 23.11 -0.91 -0.73
C LEU A 59 24.55 -0.87 -0.24
N GLN A 60 24.95 0.29 0.30
CA GLN A 60 26.18 0.38 1.10
C GLN A 60 25.84 0.05 2.55
N ILE A 61 25.96 -1.22 2.90
CA ILE A 61 25.87 -1.64 4.30
C ILE A 61 27.27 -1.48 4.91
N CYS A 62 27.36 -0.68 5.98
CA CYS A 62 28.58 -0.16 6.63
C CYS A 62 29.64 -1.18 7.09
N SER A 63 29.58 -2.45 6.70
CA SER A 63 30.60 -3.45 7.05
C SER A 63 30.87 -4.53 6.00
N LYS A 64 30.10 -4.66 4.90
CA LYS A 64 30.20 -5.82 3.98
C LYS A 64 30.27 -5.49 2.47
N GLY A 65 30.53 -4.24 2.11
CA GLY A 65 30.63 -3.82 0.70
C GLY A 65 29.26 -3.57 0.04
N LYS A 66 29.29 -3.16 -1.23
CA LYS A 66 28.09 -2.88 -2.03
C LYS A 66 27.42 -4.20 -2.44
N ARG A 67 26.16 -4.40 -2.07
CA ARG A 67 25.33 -5.55 -2.50
C ARG A 67 23.88 -5.14 -2.65
N SER A 68 23.16 -5.71 -3.61
CA SER A 68 21.73 -5.46 -3.76
C SER A 68 20.90 -6.14 -2.68
N PRO A 69 19.71 -5.63 -2.33
CA PRO A 69 18.77 -6.31 -1.42
C PRO A 69 18.48 -7.75 -1.86
N ARG A 70 18.34 -7.98 -3.17
CA ARG A 70 18.15 -9.32 -3.73
C ARG A 70 19.33 -10.25 -3.43
N ASP A 71 20.55 -9.75 -3.59
CA ASP A 71 21.76 -10.51 -3.28
C ASP A 71 21.86 -10.80 -1.78
N ILE A 72 21.60 -9.79 -0.95
CA ILE A 72 21.60 -9.94 0.51
C ILE A 72 20.61 -11.03 0.92
N PHE A 73 19.39 -11.01 0.38
CA PHE A 73 18.39 -12.03 0.63
C PHE A 73 18.87 -13.43 0.19
N PHE A 74 19.35 -13.56 -1.03
CA PHE A 74 19.84 -14.82 -1.59
C PHE A 74 21.03 -15.39 -0.79
N PHE A 75 22.05 -14.57 -0.51
CA PHE A 75 23.22 -14.99 0.26
C PHE A 75 22.91 -15.25 1.73
N SER A 76 21.96 -14.53 2.33
CA SER A 76 21.53 -14.81 3.71
C SER A 76 20.82 -16.15 3.81
N MET A 77 20.02 -16.54 2.80
CA MET A 77 19.42 -17.88 2.78
C MET A 77 20.47 -18.99 2.62
N LEU A 78 21.54 -18.75 1.86
CA LEU A 78 22.65 -19.71 1.71
C LEU A 78 23.51 -19.81 2.98
N GLN A 79 23.76 -18.68 3.66
CA GLN A 79 24.64 -18.61 4.82
C GLN A 79 23.94 -18.99 6.12
N ASP A 80 22.73 -18.49 6.34
CA ASP A 80 21.98 -18.62 7.60
C ASP A 80 20.83 -19.64 7.51
N GLY A 81 20.62 -20.26 6.35
CA GLY A 81 19.49 -21.13 6.07
C GLY A 81 18.18 -20.38 5.79
N PRO A 82 17.12 -21.10 5.37
CA PRO A 82 15.84 -20.51 4.97
C PRO A 82 15.03 -20.02 6.19
N ARG A 83 15.28 -18.78 6.63
CA ARG A 83 14.58 -18.15 7.77
C ARG A 83 13.07 -17.86 7.57
N SER A 84 12.52 -18.18 6.39
CA SER A 84 11.10 -17.99 6.04
C SER A 84 10.33 -19.30 5.82
N LEU A 85 11.04 -20.43 5.71
CA LEU A 85 10.43 -21.73 5.39
C LEU A 85 10.35 -22.69 6.58
N GLU A 86 10.96 -22.33 7.71
CA GLU A 86 10.73 -23.03 8.96
C GLU A 86 9.31 -22.68 9.42
N ARG A 87 8.34 -23.49 8.99
CA ARG A 87 7.11 -23.67 9.78
C ARG A 87 7.60 -24.04 11.17
N ILE A 88 7.52 -23.10 12.11
CA ILE A 88 7.89 -23.29 13.51
C ILE A 88 6.97 -24.39 14.03
N THR A 89 7.38 -25.65 13.86
CA THR A 89 6.64 -26.85 14.29
C THR A 89 6.88 -27.15 15.76
N ALA A 90 7.83 -26.45 16.39
CA ALA A 90 8.02 -26.42 17.82
C ALA A 90 8.45 -25.01 18.25
N PRO A 91 7.94 -24.48 19.39
CA PRO A 91 8.46 -23.24 19.95
C PRO A 91 9.95 -23.42 20.16
N VAL A 92 10.73 -22.63 19.43
CA VAL A 92 12.16 -22.55 19.66
C VAL A 92 12.31 -21.90 21.02
N ASP A 93 12.69 -22.70 22.02
CA ASP A 93 13.05 -22.26 23.37
C ASP A 93 14.39 -21.52 23.32
N LYS A 94 14.42 -20.42 22.55
CA LYS A 94 15.51 -19.44 22.59
C LYS A 94 15.26 -18.66 23.85
N GLN A 95 16.01 -18.98 24.90
CA GLN A 95 16.12 -18.11 26.07
C GLN A 95 16.48 -16.71 25.58
N VAL A 96 15.51 -15.80 25.63
CA VAL A 96 15.73 -14.40 25.27
C VAL A 96 16.60 -13.82 26.38
N GLU A 97 17.89 -13.61 26.10
CA GLU A 97 18.88 -13.21 27.12
C GLU A 97 18.49 -11.91 27.84
N HIS A 98 17.75 -11.01 27.17
CA HIS A 98 17.28 -9.75 27.77
C HIS A 98 15.86 -9.37 27.29
N PRO A 99 14.80 -9.92 27.92
CA PRO A 99 13.41 -9.60 27.60
C PRO A 99 13.09 -8.10 27.78
N MET A 100 13.78 -7.44 28.71
CA MET A 100 13.64 -6.02 29.01
C MET A 100 14.06 -5.08 27.87
N THR A 101 14.85 -5.55 26.90
CA THR A 101 15.35 -4.73 25.78
C THR A 101 14.30 -4.54 24.68
N TYR A 102 13.23 -5.32 24.68
CA TYR A 102 12.24 -5.33 23.60
C TYR A 102 11.19 -4.21 23.70
N GLY A 103 11.33 -3.27 24.65
CA GLY A 103 10.42 -2.12 24.80
C GLY A 103 9.00 -2.49 25.19
N ILE A 104 8.79 -3.75 25.62
CA ILE A 104 7.55 -4.23 26.21
C ILE A 104 7.56 -3.84 27.69
N ASP A 105 6.54 -3.12 28.12
CA ASP A 105 6.32 -2.79 29.53
C ASP A 105 5.78 -4.05 30.24
N TRP A 106 6.70 -4.90 30.69
CA TRP A 106 6.39 -6.17 31.35
C TRP A 106 5.63 -5.95 32.67
N ASP A 107 5.83 -4.82 33.35
CA ASP A 107 5.11 -4.48 34.59
C ASP A 107 3.62 -4.21 34.31
N VAL A 108 3.29 -3.66 33.14
CA VAL A 108 1.92 -3.49 32.67
C VAL A 108 1.32 -4.80 32.20
N ALA A 109 2.10 -5.66 31.53
CA ALA A 109 1.66 -6.98 31.07
C ALA A 109 1.30 -7.92 32.25
N ASP A 110 2.04 -7.83 33.36
CA ASP A 110 1.80 -8.64 34.56
C ASP A 110 0.69 -8.06 35.47
N ASN A 111 0.14 -6.89 35.15
CA ASN A 111 -0.91 -6.28 35.95
C ASN A 111 -2.29 -6.92 35.65
N PRO A 112 -2.87 -7.69 36.59
CA PRO A 112 -4.09 -8.45 36.34
C PRO A 112 -5.32 -7.54 36.14
N THR A 113 -5.31 -6.32 36.68
CA THR A 113 -6.42 -5.38 36.55
C THR A 113 -6.43 -4.73 35.17
N LEU A 114 -5.25 -4.31 34.68
CA LEU A 114 -5.09 -3.77 33.33
C LEU A 114 -5.36 -4.84 32.29
N MET A 115 -4.85 -6.05 32.48
CA MET A 115 -5.15 -7.19 31.62
C MET A 115 -6.62 -7.54 31.60
N HIS A 116 -7.31 -7.57 32.75
CA HIS A 116 -8.74 -7.85 32.79
C HIS A 116 -9.58 -6.78 32.07
N HIS A 117 -9.24 -5.50 32.23
CA HIS A 117 -9.89 -4.42 31.50
C HIS A 117 -9.63 -4.51 29.99
N HIS A 118 -8.38 -4.77 29.59
CA HIS A 118 -8.00 -4.99 28.19
C HIS A 118 -8.76 -6.19 27.59
N LEU A 119 -8.91 -7.25 28.38
CA LEU A 119 -9.64 -8.45 28.00
C LEU A 119 -11.12 -8.17 27.72
N LEU A 120 -11.78 -7.43 28.61
CA LEU A 120 -13.20 -7.13 28.49
C LEU A 120 -13.51 -6.13 27.37
N GLN A 121 -12.62 -5.18 27.08
CA GLN A 121 -12.84 -4.19 26.02
C GLN A 121 -12.52 -4.71 24.62
N HIS A 122 -11.61 -5.69 24.50
CA HIS A 122 -11.20 -6.29 23.22
C HIS A 122 -11.77 -7.71 23.01
N LEU A 123 -12.87 -8.06 23.69
CA LEU A 123 -13.55 -9.36 23.54
C LEU A 123 -13.89 -9.70 22.07
N GLN A 124 -14.13 -8.69 21.23
CA GLN A 124 -14.43 -8.86 19.80
C GLN A 124 -13.18 -9.20 18.94
N GLU A 125 -11.96 -8.83 19.37
CA GLU A 125 -10.74 -9.04 18.56
C GLU A 125 -10.13 -10.45 18.74
N TRP A 126 -10.44 -11.15 19.83
CA TRP A 126 -9.90 -12.50 20.05
C TRP A 126 -10.76 -13.64 19.52
N GLU A 127 -12.09 -13.46 19.46
CA GLU A 127 -12.96 -14.50 18.91
C GLU A 127 -13.00 -14.48 17.36
N ASP A 128 -12.69 -13.36 16.71
CA ASP A 128 -12.59 -13.24 15.25
C ASP A 128 -11.16 -12.94 14.77
N HIS A 129 -10.30 -13.95 14.79
CA HIS A 129 -8.94 -14.00 14.19
C HIS A 129 -7.78 -13.71 15.16
N ASN A 130 -7.26 -14.79 15.74
CA ASN A 130 -5.90 -14.87 16.26
C ASN A 130 -4.89 -14.21 15.28
N PRO A 131 -4.20 -13.12 15.65
CA PRO A 131 -3.25 -12.41 14.78
C PRO A 131 -1.95 -13.19 14.54
N PHE A 132 -1.75 -14.30 15.25
CA PHE A 132 -0.68 -15.27 15.04
C PHE A 132 -1.17 -16.54 14.33
N ALA A 133 -2.46 -16.62 13.97
CA ALA A 133 -2.90 -17.58 12.96
C ALA A 133 -2.21 -17.21 11.65
N PRO A 134 -1.83 -18.19 10.81
CA PRO A 134 -1.18 -17.92 9.54
C PRO A 134 -2.10 -17.08 8.65
N GLY A 135 -1.87 -15.77 8.66
CA GLY A 135 -2.44 -14.77 7.75
C GLY A 135 -3.93 -14.49 7.95
N LEU A 136 -4.25 -13.24 8.29
CA LEU A 136 -5.37 -12.60 7.61
C LEU A 136 -5.04 -12.67 6.11
N GLU A 137 -5.62 -13.63 5.39
CA GLU A 137 -5.52 -13.73 3.93
C GLU A 137 -6.13 -12.50 3.24
N THR A 138 -6.86 -11.68 3.99
CA THR A 138 -7.53 -10.47 3.56
C THR A 138 -6.66 -9.24 3.83
N LEU A 139 -6.10 -8.68 2.77
CA LEU A 139 -5.53 -7.34 2.77
C LEU A 139 -6.58 -6.32 3.26
N SER A 140 -6.13 -5.25 3.92
CA SER A 140 -6.99 -4.12 4.28
C SER A 140 -7.68 -3.59 3.02
N LYS A 141 -9.00 -3.80 2.90
CA LYS A 141 -9.79 -3.35 1.76
C LYS A 141 -10.52 -2.07 2.15
N VAL A 142 -10.26 -0.99 1.42
CA VAL A 142 -11.10 0.22 1.45
C VAL A 142 -12.11 0.08 0.31
N PRO A 143 -13.39 -0.19 0.59
CA PRO A 143 -14.40 -0.24 -0.47
C PRO A 143 -14.52 1.14 -1.11
N CYS A 144 -14.39 1.20 -2.42
CA CYS A 144 -14.56 2.39 -3.22
C CYS A 144 -15.47 2.00 -4.39
N ASP A 145 -16.77 2.01 -4.12
CA ASP A 145 -17.77 1.61 -5.10
C ASP A 145 -17.96 2.70 -6.16
N ALA A 146 -18.27 2.28 -7.39
CA ALA A 146 -18.64 3.24 -8.42
C ALA A 146 -19.90 3.99 -7.97
N PRO A 147 -19.96 5.33 -8.12
CA PRO A 147 -21.25 6.03 -8.05
C PRO A 147 -22.19 5.39 -9.08
N ASP A 148 -23.51 5.33 -8.86
CA ASP A 148 -24.58 4.68 -9.67
C ASP A 148 -24.41 4.68 -11.22
N SER A 149 -23.34 4.09 -11.70
CA SER A 149 -22.84 4.17 -13.07
C SER A 149 -23.08 2.81 -13.69
N SER A 150 -23.75 2.78 -14.83
CA SER A 150 -23.85 1.55 -15.60
C SER A 150 -22.48 1.17 -16.18
N VAL A 151 -22.26 -0.12 -16.41
CA VAL A 151 -21.05 -0.62 -17.09
C VAL A 151 -20.85 0.08 -18.44
N GLU A 152 -21.94 0.39 -19.14
CA GLU A 152 -21.96 1.10 -20.42
C GLU A 152 -21.40 2.53 -20.32
N GLN A 153 -21.68 3.25 -19.22
CA GLN A 153 -21.15 4.59 -18.99
C GLN A 153 -19.64 4.57 -18.74
N ILE A 154 -19.14 3.54 -18.04
CA ILE A 154 -17.71 3.34 -17.80
C ILE A 154 -16.99 3.02 -19.11
N GLU A 155 -17.53 2.09 -19.91
CA GLU A 155 -16.97 1.79 -21.24
C GLU A 155 -17.00 3.00 -22.19
N TYR A 156 -18.04 3.82 -22.11
CA TYR A 156 -18.12 5.06 -22.88
C TYR A 156 -17.01 6.04 -22.47
N LEU A 157 -16.79 6.23 -21.16
CA LEU A 157 -15.72 7.06 -20.62
C LEU A 157 -14.34 6.58 -21.12
N ASP A 158 -14.03 5.30 -20.95
CA ASP A 158 -12.74 4.72 -21.33
C ASP A 158 -12.47 4.85 -22.83
N ARG A 159 -13.46 4.53 -23.66
CA ARG A 159 -13.36 4.65 -25.11
C ARG A 159 -13.15 6.11 -25.54
N LYS A 160 -13.84 7.06 -24.90
CA LYS A 160 -13.66 8.49 -25.21
C LYS A 160 -12.28 8.99 -24.79
N LEU A 161 -11.80 8.57 -23.62
CA LEU A 161 -10.48 8.96 -23.13
C LEU A 161 -9.36 8.49 -24.04
N VAL A 162 -9.37 7.23 -24.47
CA VAL A 162 -8.33 6.65 -25.34
C VAL A 162 -8.27 7.34 -26.72
N VAL A 163 -9.40 7.85 -27.22
CA VAL A 163 -9.45 8.55 -28.51
C VAL A 163 -8.88 9.98 -28.40
N VAL A 164 -9.05 10.63 -27.26
CA VAL A 164 -8.70 12.05 -27.09
C VAL A 164 -7.31 12.23 -26.50
N ILE A 165 -6.89 11.35 -25.58
CA ILE A 165 -5.65 11.48 -24.82
C ILE A 165 -4.91 10.13 -24.77
N ASP A 166 -3.57 10.21 -24.80
CA ASP A 166 -2.72 9.08 -24.50
C ASP A 166 -2.79 8.71 -23.00
N THR A 167 -3.57 7.67 -22.69
CA THR A 167 -3.73 7.11 -21.34
C THR A 167 -2.59 6.17 -20.92
N THR A 168 -1.63 5.90 -21.81
CA THR A 168 -0.47 5.04 -21.55
C THR A 168 0.75 5.79 -21.06
N SER A 169 0.77 7.12 -21.26
CA SER A 169 1.91 7.95 -20.87
C SER A 169 2.23 7.91 -19.37
N CYS A 170 3.52 7.78 -19.05
CA CYS A 170 4.03 7.92 -17.69
C CYS A 170 4.22 9.38 -17.23
N SER A 171 4.00 10.35 -18.12
CA SER A 171 4.16 11.77 -17.82
C SER A 171 3.08 12.28 -16.86
N MET A 172 3.48 12.98 -15.79
CA MET A 172 2.53 13.59 -14.86
C MET A 172 1.67 14.68 -15.52
N ASN A 173 2.23 15.41 -16.50
CA ASN A 173 1.46 16.38 -17.27
C ASN A 173 0.36 15.70 -18.10
N MET A 174 0.65 14.52 -18.67
CA MET A 174 -0.37 13.77 -19.41
C MET A 174 -1.45 13.23 -18.46
N ARG A 175 -1.06 12.71 -17.29
CA ARG A 175 -2.01 12.23 -16.26
C ARG A 175 -2.92 13.35 -15.77
N LYS A 176 -2.41 14.57 -15.64
CA LYS A 176 -3.22 15.75 -15.36
C LYS A 176 -4.25 16.02 -16.46
N LEU A 177 -3.86 15.96 -17.74
CA LEU A 177 -4.80 16.12 -18.86
C LEU A 177 -5.87 15.00 -18.87
N VAL A 178 -5.48 13.75 -18.58
CA VAL A 178 -6.40 12.62 -18.43
C VAL A 178 -7.47 12.93 -17.38
N TRP A 179 -7.09 13.45 -16.21
CA TRP A 179 -8.07 13.86 -15.19
C TRP A 179 -9.03 14.93 -15.71
N GLN A 180 -8.52 15.99 -16.34
CA GLN A 180 -9.34 17.10 -16.80
C GLN A 180 -10.39 16.66 -17.83
N GLU A 181 -10.00 15.82 -18.80
CA GLU A 181 -10.96 15.30 -19.78
C GLU A 181 -11.93 14.30 -19.16
N ALA A 182 -11.45 13.41 -18.28
CA ALA A 182 -12.34 12.45 -17.61
C ALA A 182 -13.39 13.19 -16.78
N PHE A 183 -12.97 14.19 -16.01
CA PHE A 183 -13.86 15.03 -15.21
C PHE A 183 -14.87 15.77 -16.09
N ARG A 184 -14.43 16.32 -17.23
CA ARG A 184 -15.33 16.96 -18.20
C ARG A 184 -16.37 15.98 -18.76
N ILE A 185 -15.96 14.77 -19.13
CA ILE A 185 -16.87 13.73 -19.64
C ILE A 185 -17.89 13.33 -18.57
N CYS A 186 -17.44 13.09 -17.33
CA CYS A 186 -18.32 12.77 -16.22
C CYS A 186 -19.36 13.87 -15.96
N ASN A 187 -18.95 15.14 -15.97
CA ASN A 187 -19.88 16.26 -15.80
C ASN A 187 -20.91 16.35 -16.93
N THR A 188 -20.59 15.92 -18.16
CA THR A 188 -21.57 15.86 -19.26
C THR A 188 -22.51 14.66 -19.19
N LEU A 189 -22.09 13.56 -18.55
CA LEU A 189 -22.90 12.34 -18.43
C LEU A 189 -23.91 12.41 -17.28
N TYR A 190 -23.61 13.19 -16.23
CA TYR A 190 -24.42 13.31 -15.01
C TYR A 190 -25.07 14.68 -14.83
N GLN A 191 -25.17 15.47 -15.91
CA GLN A 191 -26.04 16.65 -16.01
C GLN A 191 -27.46 16.24 -16.38
#